data_AF-A0A504YCT3-F1
#
_entry.id   AF-A0A504YCT3-F1
#
_cell.length_a   1.000
_cell.length_b   1.000
_cell.length_c   1.000
_cell.angle_alpha   90.00
_cell.angle_beta   90.00
_cell.angle_gamma   90.00
#
_symmetry.space_group_name_H-M   'P 1'
#
loop_
_entity.id
_entity.type
_entity.pdbx_description
1 polymer ?
#
loop_
_entity_poly.entity_id
_entity_poly.type
_entity_poly.pdbx_seq_one_letter_code
_entity_poly.pdbx_strand_id
1 'polypeptide(L)'
;MVSVVQLRSKLVSLVSDYKKLQYEAECKNEELNKIKQDRKKLEVVRTKVFTDLDTAERKKEEIDHKILENVKKIAELQKTTVECQRTTELLTQKLEKQDSASIRLQENAENAKDQAANTAKTYTETLERLQDLQVLQDKAEKRQDILNCNIQELESEKTILGHKLHVIGHRNSEAEARLNSLEENITNLTEALNKANKRAREAEYTFEELSVVLAALEEEANDLKTKSGKMQEQLEIIRSNMSDD
;
A
#
# COMPACT_ATOMS: atom_id res chain seq x y z
N MET A 1 -52.42 -102.66 -134.72
CA MET A 1 -53.56 -101.73 -134.75
C MET A 1 -53.78 -101.15 -133.36
N VAL A 2 -53.08 -100.07 -133.02
CA VAL A 2 -53.53 -99.18 -131.93
C VAL A 2 -54.58 -98.29 -132.56
N SER A 3 -55.83 -98.43 -132.11
CA SER A 3 -56.97 -97.72 -132.69
C SER A 3 -56.73 -96.21 -132.63
N VAL A 4 -57.08 -95.49 -133.71
CA VAL A 4 -57.04 -94.01 -133.78
C VAL A 4 -57.72 -93.37 -132.56
N VAL A 5 -58.69 -94.06 -131.93
CA VAL A 5 -59.34 -93.67 -130.69
C VAL A 5 -58.39 -93.65 -129.48
N GLN A 6 -57.48 -94.62 -129.33
CA GLN A 6 -56.48 -94.68 -128.24
C GLN A 6 -55.35 -93.65 -128.43
N LEU A 7 -54.92 -93.39 -129.66
CA LEU A 7 -53.95 -92.34 -129.96
C LEU A 7 -54.54 -90.95 -129.72
N ARG A 8 -55.82 -90.76 -130.09
CA ARG A 8 -56.54 -89.51 -129.82
C ARG A 8 -56.79 -89.31 -128.33
N SER A 9 -57.11 -90.36 -127.56
CA SER A 9 -57.25 -90.24 -126.09
C SER A 9 -55.92 -89.95 -125.40
N LYS A 10 -54.81 -90.56 -125.86
CA LYS A 10 -53.45 -90.23 -125.39
C LYS A 10 -53.03 -88.81 -125.75
N LEU A 11 -53.31 -88.34 -126.97
CA LEU A 11 -53.00 -86.97 -127.39
C LEU A 11 -53.84 -85.96 -126.59
N VAL A 12 -55.11 -86.24 -126.33
CA VAL A 12 -55.99 -85.41 -125.48
C VAL A 12 -55.53 -85.43 -124.02
N SER A 13 -55.09 -86.57 -123.49
CA SER A 13 -54.46 -86.65 -122.16
C SER A 13 -53.16 -85.86 -122.13
N LEU A 14 -52.27 -86.00 -123.12
CA LEU A 14 -51.00 -85.28 -123.18
C LEU A 14 -51.21 -83.77 -123.28
N VAL A 15 -52.21 -83.32 -124.06
CA VAL A 15 -52.57 -81.90 -124.17
C VAL A 15 -53.21 -81.38 -122.88
N SER A 16 -54.02 -82.21 -122.20
CA SER A 16 -54.57 -81.89 -120.87
C SER A 16 -53.46 -81.80 -119.81
N ASP A 17 -52.52 -82.75 -119.82
CA ASP A 17 -51.40 -82.79 -118.89
C ASP A 17 -50.40 -81.67 -119.19
N TYR A 18 -50.16 -81.35 -120.45
CA TYR A 18 -49.39 -80.17 -120.87
C TYR A 18 -50.05 -78.87 -120.41
N LYS A 19 -51.38 -78.73 -120.56
CA LYS A 19 -52.11 -77.56 -120.06
C LYS A 19 -52.08 -77.46 -118.53
N LYS A 20 -52.17 -78.60 -117.82
CA LYS A 20 -52.01 -78.65 -116.35
C LYS A 20 -50.59 -78.27 -115.93
N LEU A 21 -49.57 -78.83 -116.57
CA LEU A 21 -48.16 -78.51 -116.33
C LEU A 21 -47.84 -77.06 -116.68
N GLN A 22 -48.44 -76.51 -117.74
CA GLN A 22 -48.29 -75.12 -118.13
C GLN A 22 -48.94 -74.19 -117.08
N TYR A 23 -50.16 -74.51 -116.63
CA TYR A 23 -50.82 -73.79 -115.55
C TYR A 23 -50.05 -73.89 -114.23
N GLU A 24 -49.53 -75.07 -113.87
CA GLU A 24 -48.66 -75.25 -112.71
C GLU A 24 -47.34 -74.49 -112.84
N ALA A 25 -46.74 -74.44 -114.02
CA ALA A 25 -45.53 -73.65 -114.28
C ALA A 25 -45.80 -72.15 -114.19
N GLU A 26 -46.94 -71.67 -114.69
CA GLU A 26 -47.39 -70.29 -114.56
C GLU A 26 -47.68 -69.93 -113.10
N CYS A 27 -48.43 -70.76 -112.35
CA CYS A 27 -48.65 -70.58 -110.92
C CYS A 27 -47.34 -70.58 -110.12
N LYS A 28 -46.41 -71.51 -110.39
CA LYS A 28 -45.10 -71.52 -109.73
C LYS A 28 -44.22 -70.33 -110.12
N ASN A 29 -44.35 -69.80 -111.34
CA ASN A 29 -43.64 -68.60 -111.76
C ASN A 29 -44.20 -67.34 -111.07
N GLU A 30 -45.51 -67.27 -110.86
CA GLU A 30 -46.16 -66.24 -110.04
C GLU A 30 -45.74 -66.34 -108.57
N GLU A 31 -45.72 -67.54 -107.98
CA GLU A 31 -45.22 -67.80 -106.63
C GLU A 31 -43.73 -67.40 -106.51
N LEU A 32 -42.90 -67.78 -107.48
CA LEU A 32 -41.48 -67.40 -107.51
C LEU A 32 -41.31 -65.88 -107.61
N ASN A 33 -42.15 -65.19 -108.38
CA ASN A 33 -42.14 -63.73 -108.48
C ASN A 33 -42.58 -63.05 -107.18
N LYS A 34 -43.61 -63.60 -106.49
CA LYS A 34 -44.00 -63.15 -105.14
C LYS A 34 -42.86 -63.34 -104.14
N ILE A 35 -42.23 -64.51 -104.12
CA ILE A 35 -41.06 -64.80 -103.27
C ILE A 35 -39.89 -63.85 -103.58
N LYS A 36 -39.60 -63.56 -104.86
CA LYS A 36 -38.57 -62.58 -105.24
C LYS A 36 -38.91 -61.17 -104.76
N GLN A 37 -40.18 -60.77 -104.85
CA GLN A 37 -40.63 -59.45 -104.40
C GLN A 37 -40.57 -59.33 -102.87
N ASP A 38 -40.97 -60.37 -102.13
CA ASP A 38 -40.89 -60.39 -100.68
C ASP A 38 -39.45 -60.49 -100.19
N ARG A 39 -38.58 -61.23 -100.88
CA ARG A 39 -37.13 -61.20 -100.64
C ARG A 39 -36.55 -59.79 -100.80
N LYS A 40 -36.96 -59.04 -101.83
CA LYS A 40 -36.54 -57.64 -102.00
C LYS A 40 -37.04 -56.75 -100.86
N LYS A 41 -38.29 -56.90 -100.42
CA LYS A 41 -38.83 -56.14 -99.27
C LYS A 41 -38.06 -56.46 -97.98
N LEU A 42 -37.81 -57.75 -97.72
CA LEU A 42 -37.03 -58.20 -96.57
C LEU A 42 -35.60 -57.68 -96.63
N GLU A 43 -34.99 -57.61 -97.81
CA GLU A 43 -33.66 -57.03 -97.98
C GLU A 43 -33.63 -55.54 -97.61
N VAL A 44 -34.62 -54.76 -98.05
CA VAL A 44 -34.77 -53.34 -97.68
C VAL A 44 -34.97 -53.17 -96.17
N VAL A 45 -35.82 -53.99 -95.56
CA VAL A 45 -36.05 -53.98 -94.11
C VAL A 45 -34.75 -54.36 -93.38
N ARG A 46 -34.04 -55.38 -93.85
CA ARG A 46 -32.76 -55.83 -93.31
C ARG A 46 -31.73 -54.69 -93.32
N THR A 47 -31.55 -54.03 -94.46
CA THR A 47 -30.62 -52.89 -94.57
C THR A 47 -31.01 -51.77 -93.62
N LYS A 48 -32.30 -51.43 -93.53
CA LYS A 48 -32.79 -50.40 -92.61
C LYS A 48 -32.52 -50.75 -91.14
N VAL A 49 -32.78 -51.98 -90.74
CA VAL A 49 -32.51 -52.46 -89.37
C VAL A 49 -31.01 -52.39 -89.05
N PHE A 50 -30.14 -52.77 -89.99
CA PHE A 50 -28.69 -52.63 -89.79
C PHE A 50 -28.26 -51.16 -89.65
N THR A 51 -28.78 -50.25 -90.48
CA THR A 51 -28.45 -48.81 -90.35
C THR A 51 -28.98 -48.20 -89.06
N ASP A 52 -30.16 -48.60 -88.61
CA ASP A 52 -30.75 -48.15 -87.35
C ASP A 52 -29.95 -48.69 -86.15
N LEU A 53 -29.50 -49.95 -86.23
CA LEU A 53 -28.62 -50.58 -85.24
C LEU A 53 -27.27 -49.86 -85.13
N ASP A 54 -26.58 -49.64 -86.25
CA ASP A 54 -25.30 -48.89 -86.28
C ASP A 54 -25.44 -47.49 -85.67
N THR A 55 -26.57 -46.82 -85.94
CA THR A 55 -26.85 -45.48 -85.40
C THR A 55 -27.11 -45.54 -83.89
N ALA A 56 -27.83 -46.56 -83.42
CA ALA A 56 -28.08 -46.78 -82.00
C ALA A 56 -26.79 -47.11 -81.24
N GLU A 57 -25.91 -47.92 -81.83
CA GLU A 57 -24.61 -48.27 -81.27
C GLU A 57 -23.71 -47.04 -81.10
N ARG A 58 -23.60 -46.18 -82.13
CA ARG A 58 -22.86 -44.91 -82.01
C ARG A 58 -23.43 -43.99 -80.94
N LYS A 59 -24.76 -43.88 -80.83
CA LYS A 59 -25.40 -43.07 -79.77
C LYS A 59 -25.12 -43.63 -78.39
N LYS A 60 -25.11 -44.96 -78.23
CA LYS A 60 -24.75 -45.62 -76.98
C LYS A 60 -23.31 -45.30 -76.60
N GLU A 61 -22.36 -45.40 -77.54
CA GLU A 61 -20.95 -45.06 -77.29
C GLU A 61 -20.78 -43.59 -76.87
N GLU A 62 -21.51 -42.66 -77.50
CA GLU A 62 -21.48 -41.24 -77.11
C GLU A 62 -22.02 -41.02 -75.69
N ILE A 63 -23.12 -41.70 -75.33
CA ILE A 63 -23.70 -41.65 -73.98
C ILE A 63 -22.74 -42.26 -72.97
N ASP A 64 -22.14 -43.41 -73.26
CA ASP A 64 -21.17 -44.08 -72.39
C ASP A 64 -19.94 -43.18 -72.14
N HIS A 65 -19.47 -42.46 -73.17
CA HIS A 65 -18.40 -41.48 -73.01
C HIS A 65 -18.79 -40.31 -72.08
N LYS A 66 -19.99 -39.75 -72.27
CA LYS A 66 -20.53 -38.68 -71.40
C LYS A 66 -20.74 -39.14 -69.96
N ILE A 67 -21.19 -40.37 -69.76
CA ILE A 67 -21.32 -40.97 -68.42
C ILE A 67 -19.95 -41.05 -67.76
N LEU A 68 -18.93 -41.53 -68.48
CA LEU A 68 -17.57 -41.64 -67.94
C LEU A 68 -16.98 -40.28 -67.58
N GLU A 69 -17.19 -39.25 -68.40
CA GLU A 69 -16.78 -37.87 -68.09
C GLU A 69 -17.50 -37.31 -66.86
N ASN A 70 -18.82 -37.51 -66.78
CA ASN A 70 -19.61 -37.07 -65.63
C ASN A 70 -19.19 -37.79 -64.32
N VAL A 71 -18.88 -39.08 -64.39
CA VAL A 71 -18.36 -39.83 -63.24
C VAL A 71 -17.03 -39.26 -62.75
N LYS A 72 -16.11 -38.92 -63.67
CA LYS A 72 -14.84 -38.25 -63.31
C LYS A 72 -15.11 -36.91 -62.64
N LYS A 73 -16.00 -36.10 -63.20
CA LYS A 73 -16.37 -34.78 -62.64
C LYS A 73 -17.00 -34.90 -61.25
N ILE A 74 -17.85 -35.90 -61.02
CA ILE A 74 -18.44 -36.17 -59.69
C ILE A 74 -17.35 -36.56 -58.68
N ALA A 75 -16.38 -37.40 -59.08
CA ALA A 75 -15.29 -37.78 -58.19
C ALA A 75 -14.41 -36.57 -57.78
N GLU A 76 -14.13 -35.66 -58.71
CA GLU A 76 -13.41 -34.41 -58.43
C GLU A 76 -14.20 -33.48 -57.50
N LEU A 77 -15.52 -33.33 -57.73
CA LEU A 77 -16.40 -32.56 -56.85
C LEU A 77 -16.51 -33.15 -55.45
N GLN A 78 -16.51 -34.48 -55.32
CA GLN A 78 -16.49 -35.15 -54.01
C GLN A 78 -15.18 -34.90 -53.27
N LYS A 79 -14.03 -34.98 -53.97
CA LYS A 79 -12.73 -34.67 -53.38
C LYS A 79 -12.67 -33.23 -52.85
N THR A 80 -13.09 -32.27 -53.66
CA THR A 80 -13.13 -30.85 -53.25
C THR A 80 -14.09 -30.61 -52.09
N THR A 81 -15.25 -31.28 -52.06
CA THR A 81 -16.19 -31.20 -50.93
C THR A 81 -15.56 -31.67 -49.61
N VAL A 82 -14.82 -32.79 -49.63
CA VAL A 82 -14.11 -33.29 -48.44
C VAL A 82 -13.01 -32.32 -47.98
N GLU A 83 -12.27 -31.72 -48.92
CA GLU A 83 -11.26 -30.72 -48.61
C GLU A 83 -11.88 -29.44 -47.99
N CYS A 84 -13.03 -28.99 -48.51
CA CYS A 84 -13.80 -27.88 -47.94
C CYS A 84 -14.32 -28.19 -46.53
N GLN A 85 -14.82 -29.39 -46.29
CA GLN A 85 -15.28 -29.84 -44.97
C GLN A 85 -14.14 -29.80 -43.95
N ARG A 86 -12.97 -30.38 -44.29
CA ARG A 86 -11.78 -30.34 -43.42
C ARG A 86 -11.32 -28.92 -43.12
N THR A 87 -11.35 -28.04 -44.11
CA THR A 87 -10.97 -26.64 -43.93
C THR A 87 -11.95 -25.92 -43.00
N THR A 88 -13.25 -26.19 -43.15
CA THR A 88 -14.30 -25.61 -42.29
C THR A 88 -14.13 -26.06 -40.85
N GLU A 89 -13.92 -27.36 -40.61
CA GLU A 89 -13.67 -27.89 -39.26
C GLU A 89 -12.44 -27.25 -38.60
N LEU A 90 -11.35 -27.09 -39.36
CA LEU A 90 -10.13 -26.45 -38.86
C LEU A 90 -10.38 -24.97 -38.50
N LEU A 91 -11.14 -24.24 -39.32
CA LEU A 91 -11.48 -22.85 -39.05
C LEU A 91 -12.39 -22.71 -37.83
N THR A 92 -13.38 -23.58 -37.67
CA THR A 92 -14.26 -23.61 -36.48
C THR A 92 -13.44 -23.84 -35.21
N GLN A 93 -12.54 -24.83 -35.20
CA GLN A 93 -11.67 -25.08 -34.04
C GLN A 93 -10.75 -23.89 -33.72
N LYS A 94 -10.26 -23.18 -34.75
CA LYS A 94 -9.46 -21.96 -34.54
C LYS A 94 -10.30 -20.83 -33.96
N LEU A 95 -11.52 -20.66 -34.42
CA LEU A 95 -12.45 -19.66 -33.93
C LEU A 95 -12.80 -19.90 -32.45
N GLU A 96 -13.14 -21.13 -32.06
CA GLU A 96 -13.42 -21.50 -30.66
C GLU A 96 -12.21 -21.25 -29.73
N LYS A 97 -10.99 -21.56 -30.20
CA LYS A 97 -9.76 -21.24 -29.47
C LYS A 97 -9.54 -19.73 -29.33
N GLN A 98 -9.87 -18.98 -30.37
CA GLN A 98 -9.76 -17.52 -30.35
C GLN A 98 -10.79 -16.88 -29.42
N ASP A 99 -12.04 -17.35 -29.44
CA ASP A 99 -13.12 -16.85 -28.57
C ASP A 99 -12.79 -17.12 -27.09
N SER A 100 -12.33 -18.33 -26.77
CA SER A 100 -11.90 -18.67 -25.41
C SER A 100 -10.69 -17.85 -24.94
N ALA A 101 -9.75 -17.55 -25.84
CA ALA A 101 -8.64 -16.64 -25.54
C ALA A 101 -9.12 -15.20 -25.32
N SER A 102 -10.09 -14.73 -26.11
CA SER A 102 -10.69 -13.40 -25.99
C SER A 102 -11.39 -13.22 -24.64
N ILE A 103 -12.18 -14.21 -24.21
CA ILE A 103 -12.87 -14.19 -22.90
C ILE A 103 -11.84 -14.08 -21.77
N ARG A 104 -10.78 -14.91 -21.79
CA ARG A 104 -9.72 -14.86 -20.77
C ARG A 104 -8.98 -13.52 -20.75
N LEU A 105 -8.71 -12.94 -21.91
CA LEU A 105 -8.07 -11.63 -22.00
C LEU A 105 -8.98 -10.54 -21.43
N GLN A 106 -10.28 -10.63 -21.68
CA GLN A 106 -11.26 -9.69 -21.13
C GLN A 106 -11.38 -9.80 -19.60
N GLU A 107 -11.44 -11.03 -19.05
CA GLU A 107 -11.41 -11.27 -17.60
C GLU A 107 -10.14 -10.73 -16.96
N ASN A 108 -8.97 -10.99 -17.58
CA ASN A 108 -7.69 -10.48 -17.10
C ASN A 108 -7.62 -8.94 -17.14
N ALA A 109 -8.19 -8.31 -18.18
CA ALA A 109 -8.24 -6.86 -18.30
C ALA A 109 -9.11 -6.23 -17.21
N GLU A 110 -10.27 -6.82 -16.90
CA GLU A 110 -11.14 -6.31 -15.83
C GLU A 110 -10.49 -6.51 -14.45
N ASN A 111 -9.89 -7.67 -14.20
CA ASN A 111 -9.13 -7.92 -12.97
C ASN A 111 -7.97 -6.93 -12.79
N ALA A 112 -7.22 -6.64 -13.86
CA ALA A 112 -6.13 -5.67 -13.82
C ALA A 112 -6.63 -4.24 -13.55
N LYS A 113 -7.79 -3.88 -14.11
CA LYS A 113 -8.46 -2.59 -13.86
C LYS A 113 -8.93 -2.45 -12.41
N ASP A 114 -9.53 -3.50 -11.85
CA ASP A 114 -9.97 -3.52 -10.45
C ASP A 114 -8.77 -3.42 -9.49
N GLN A 115 -7.69 -4.14 -9.78
CA GLN A 115 -6.44 -4.03 -9.02
C GLN A 115 -5.87 -2.60 -9.09
N ALA A 116 -5.80 -2.01 -10.29
CA ALA A 116 -5.31 -0.64 -10.46
C ALA A 116 -6.18 0.38 -9.70
N ALA A 117 -7.50 0.25 -9.74
CA ALA A 117 -8.43 1.11 -8.99
C ALA A 117 -8.23 0.98 -7.48
N ASN A 118 -8.10 -0.26 -6.98
CA ASN A 118 -7.84 -0.52 -5.56
C ASN A 118 -6.49 0.05 -5.12
N THR A 119 -5.43 -0.12 -5.91
CA THR A 119 -4.11 0.46 -5.63
C THR A 119 -4.14 1.99 -5.66
N ALA A 120 -4.87 2.61 -6.60
CA ALA A 120 -5.02 4.06 -6.64
C ALA A 120 -5.74 4.60 -5.39
N LYS A 121 -6.77 3.89 -4.92
CA LYS A 121 -7.48 4.24 -3.69
C LYS A 121 -6.57 4.14 -2.47
N THR A 122 -5.86 3.04 -2.28
CA THR A 122 -4.94 2.88 -1.14
C THR A 122 -3.78 3.88 -1.20
N TYR A 123 -3.29 4.22 -2.39
CA TYR A 123 -2.30 5.26 -2.57
C TYR A 123 -2.82 6.64 -2.14
N THR A 124 -4.06 6.97 -2.50
CA THR A 124 -4.70 8.23 -2.08
C THR A 124 -4.87 8.30 -0.57
N GLU A 125 -5.40 7.24 0.06
CA GLU A 125 -5.57 7.17 1.52
C GLU A 125 -4.24 7.26 2.27
N THR A 126 -3.17 6.68 1.72
CA THR A 126 -1.82 6.77 2.34
C THR A 126 -1.21 8.16 2.19
N LEU A 127 -1.45 8.86 1.08
CA LEU A 127 -1.04 10.26 0.92
C LEU A 127 -1.76 11.17 1.91
N GLU A 128 -3.07 11.02 2.10
CA GLU A 128 -3.83 11.81 3.08
C GLU A 128 -3.29 11.61 4.51
N ARG A 129 -3.03 10.35 4.90
CA ARG A 129 -2.41 10.05 6.20
C ARG A 129 -1.02 10.66 6.37
N LEU A 130 -0.21 10.70 5.30
CA LEU A 130 1.11 11.34 5.33
C LEU A 130 0.99 12.85 5.52
N GLN A 131 0.01 13.50 4.86
CA GLN A 131 -0.26 14.93 5.05
C GLN A 131 -0.69 15.24 6.49
N ASP A 132 -1.57 14.42 7.07
CA ASP A 132 -1.98 14.58 8.47
C ASP A 132 -0.81 14.43 9.45
N LEU A 133 0.06 13.43 9.23
CA LEU A 133 1.26 13.23 10.03
C LEU A 133 2.24 14.40 9.91
N GLN A 134 2.38 14.97 8.71
CA GLN A 134 3.23 16.15 8.50
C GLN A 134 2.70 17.37 9.29
N VAL A 135 1.38 17.59 9.29
CA VAL A 135 0.78 18.67 10.10
C VAL A 135 0.99 18.43 11.60
N LEU A 136 0.92 17.18 12.07
CA LEU A 136 1.20 16.84 13.46
C LEU A 136 2.68 17.05 13.82
N GLN A 137 3.59 16.72 12.90
CA GLN A 137 5.03 16.97 13.05
C GLN A 137 5.31 18.47 13.18
N ASP A 138 4.77 19.32 12.30
CA ASP A 138 4.96 20.77 12.36
C ASP A 138 4.47 21.36 13.70
N LYS A 139 3.36 20.82 14.23
CA LYS A 139 2.84 21.23 15.55
C LYS A 139 3.77 20.78 16.69
N ALA A 140 4.34 19.58 16.58
CA ALA A 140 5.28 19.07 17.57
C ALA A 140 6.60 19.87 17.58
N GLU A 141 7.13 20.22 16.40
CA GLU A 141 8.32 21.05 16.24
C GLU A 141 8.10 22.45 16.85
N LYS A 142 6.99 23.12 16.54
CA LYS A 142 6.64 24.41 17.17
C LYS A 142 6.55 24.32 18.68
N ARG A 143 5.99 23.24 19.21
CA ARG A 143 5.91 23.02 20.66
C ARG A 143 7.29 22.81 21.27
N GLN A 144 8.18 22.10 20.57
CA GLN A 144 9.56 21.90 20.99
C GLN A 144 10.32 23.23 21.04
N ASP A 145 10.15 24.10 20.04
CA ASP A 145 10.78 25.42 20.02
C ASP A 145 10.35 26.29 21.22
N ILE A 146 9.04 26.30 21.53
CA ILE A 146 8.51 27.00 22.71
C ILE A 146 9.11 26.45 24.01
N LEU A 147 9.18 25.12 24.13
CA LEU A 147 9.77 24.49 25.32
C LEU A 147 11.26 24.80 25.46
N ASN A 148 12.01 24.83 24.36
CA ASN A 148 13.43 25.20 24.38
C ASN A 148 13.62 26.66 24.83
N CYS A 149 12.78 27.59 24.39
CA CYS A 149 12.80 28.97 24.87
C CYS A 149 12.56 29.04 26.39
N ASN A 150 11.52 28.34 26.87
CA ASN A 150 11.22 28.31 28.32
C ASN A 150 12.37 27.71 29.14
N ILE A 151 13.05 26.68 28.63
CA ILE A 151 14.22 26.09 29.30
C ILE A 151 15.35 27.13 29.42
N GLN A 152 15.65 27.85 28.33
CA GLN A 152 16.68 28.90 28.35
C GLN A 152 16.35 30.02 29.33
N GLU A 153 15.09 30.44 29.40
CA GLU A 153 14.62 31.44 30.36
C GLU A 153 14.81 30.96 31.81
N LEU A 154 14.41 29.72 32.11
CA LEU A 154 14.58 29.11 33.44
C LEU A 154 16.06 28.93 33.83
N GLU A 155 16.93 28.59 32.87
CA GLU A 155 18.37 28.51 33.10
C GLU A 155 18.99 29.87 33.42
N SER A 156 18.53 30.92 32.73
CA SER A 156 18.91 32.31 33.01
C SER A 156 18.46 32.74 34.41
N GLU A 157 17.20 32.47 34.77
CA GLU A 157 16.67 32.78 36.10
C GLU A 157 17.43 32.03 37.21
N LYS A 158 17.68 30.73 37.03
CA LYS A 158 18.51 29.92 37.93
C LYS A 158 19.89 30.56 38.16
N THR A 159 20.51 31.07 37.10
CA THR A 159 21.82 31.72 37.17
C THR A 159 21.74 33.01 37.99
N ILE A 160 20.72 33.85 37.77
CA ILE A 160 20.49 35.08 38.53
C ILE A 160 20.25 34.77 40.02
N LEU A 161 19.38 33.79 40.31
CA LEU A 161 19.09 33.37 41.69
C LEU A 161 20.33 32.80 42.38
N GLY A 162 21.15 32.03 41.68
CA GLY A 162 22.44 31.54 42.18
C GLY A 162 23.37 32.68 42.62
N HIS A 163 23.50 33.73 41.80
CA HIS A 163 24.29 34.91 42.17
C HIS A 163 23.70 35.64 43.39
N LYS A 164 22.37 35.82 43.45
CA LYS A 164 21.71 36.46 44.60
C LYS A 164 21.96 35.68 45.89
N LEU A 165 21.83 34.36 45.86
CA LEU A 165 22.11 33.49 47.01
C LEU A 165 23.56 33.62 47.46
N HIS A 166 24.51 33.67 46.53
CA HIS A 166 25.92 33.85 46.86
C HIS A 166 26.18 35.19 47.58
N VAL A 167 25.60 36.29 47.08
CA VAL A 167 25.71 37.62 47.71
C VAL A 167 25.07 37.65 49.10
N ILE A 168 23.89 37.04 49.26
CA ILE A 168 23.23 36.93 50.57
C ILE A 168 24.09 36.10 51.53
N GLY A 169 24.67 35.00 51.06
CA GLY A 169 25.61 34.19 51.84
C GLY A 169 26.80 35.00 52.36
N HIS A 170 27.43 35.79 51.49
CA HIS A 170 28.54 36.68 51.90
C HIS A 170 28.11 37.70 52.95
N ARG A 171 26.97 38.38 52.74
CA ARG A 171 26.44 39.36 53.70
C ARG A 171 26.11 38.73 55.05
N ASN A 172 25.62 37.49 55.05
CA ASN A 172 25.34 36.77 56.29
C ASN A 172 26.63 36.46 57.05
N SER A 173 27.68 35.98 56.35
CA SER A 173 28.99 35.75 56.97
C SER A 173 29.62 37.04 57.52
N GLU A 174 29.49 38.17 56.83
CA GLU A 174 29.94 39.48 57.35
C GLU A 174 29.17 39.89 58.61
N ALA A 175 27.84 39.69 58.61
CA ALA A 175 27.00 40.00 59.77
C ALA A 175 27.34 39.13 60.98
N GLU A 176 27.58 37.82 60.77
CA GLU A 176 28.03 36.89 61.81
C GLU A 176 29.40 37.31 62.38
N ALA A 177 30.36 37.65 61.53
CA ALA A 177 31.66 38.13 61.98
C ALA A 177 31.55 39.41 62.83
N ARG A 178 30.67 40.34 62.43
CA ARG A 178 30.39 41.56 63.19
C ARG A 178 29.71 41.27 64.52
N LEU A 179 28.76 40.33 64.56
CA LEU A 179 28.11 39.89 65.80
C LEU A 179 29.13 39.31 66.77
N ASN A 180 29.98 38.39 66.32
CA ASN A 180 31.03 37.79 67.14
C ASN A 180 31.97 38.86 67.74
N SER A 181 32.38 39.85 66.94
CA SER A 181 33.22 40.96 67.43
C SER A 181 32.49 41.84 68.46
N LEU A 182 31.19 42.09 68.27
CA LEU A 182 30.40 42.85 69.25
C LEU A 182 30.22 42.06 70.55
N GLU A 183 29.97 40.76 70.48
CA GLU A 183 29.90 39.88 71.65
C GLU A 183 31.20 39.87 72.45
N GLU A 184 32.35 39.80 71.77
CA GLU A 184 33.67 39.90 72.41
C GLU A 184 33.91 41.28 73.05
N ASN A 185 33.47 42.36 72.40
CA ASN A 185 33.55 43.69 73.00
C ASN A 185 32.67 43.81 74.25
N ILE A 186 31.47 43.23 74.23
CA ILE A 186 30.55 43.21 75.37
C ILE A 186 31.18 42.45 76.55
N THR A 187 31.77 41.28 76.31
CA THR A 187 32.44 40.52 77.38
C THR A 187 33.61 41.31 77.97
N ASN A 188 34.48 41.87 77.13
CA ASN A 188 35.61 42.70 77.57
C ASN A 188 35.18 43.93 78.38
N LEU A 189 34.15 44.66 77.92
CA LEU A 189 33.61 45.81 78.64
C LEU A 189 32.96 45.40 79.97
N THR A 190 32.27 44.25 80.00
CA THR A 190 31.67 43.72 81.22
C THR A 190 32.75 43.38 82.26
N GLU A 191 33.86 42.78 81.84
CA GLU A 191 35.01 42.54 82.72
C GLU A 191 35.65 43.83 83.24
N ALA A 192 35.84 44.81 82.36
CA ALA A 192 36.40 46.11 82.74
C ALA A 192 35.49 46.83 83.76
N LEU A 193 34.18 46.81 83.55
CA LEU A 193 33.18 47.35 84.46
C LEU A 193 33.23 46.65 85.82
N ASN A 194 33.31 45.32 85.84
CA ASN A 194 33.44 44.55 87.09
C ASN A 194 34.71 44.93 87.87
N LYS A 195 35.84 45.10 87.18
CA LYS A 195 37.09 45.57 87.80
C LYS A 195 36.96 47.00 88.35
N ALA A 196 36.33 47.89 87.59
CA ALA A 196 36.08 49.27 88.04
C ALA A 196 35.17 49.31 89.28
N ASN A 197 34.08 48.55 89.27
CA ASN A 197 33.17 48.41 90.42
C ASN A 197 33.88 47.86 91.67
N LYS A 198 34.77 46.88 91.50
CA LYS A 198 35.58 46.36 92.61
C LYS A 198 36.47 47.45 93.22
N ARG A 199 37.18 48.21 92.39
CA ARG A 199 38.02 49.34 92.85
C ARG A 199 37.18 50.43 93.52
N ALA A 200 36.01 50.74 92.99
CA ALA A 200 35.11 51.73 93.59
C ALA A 200 34.68 51.30 95.01
N ARG A 201 34.30 50.02 95.20
CA ARG A 201 33.97 49.47 96.52
C ARG A 201 35.15 49.47 97.48
N GLU A 202 36.35 49.14 97.00
CA GLU A 202 37.57 49.21 97.81
C GLU A 202 37.84 50.65 98.24
N ALA A 203 37.68 51.63 97.34
CA ALA A 203 37.82 53.05 97.66
C ALA A 203 36.76 53.51 98.67
N GLU A 204 35.50 53.14 98.49
CA GLU A 204 34.41 53.40 99.45
C GLU A 204 34.76 52.85 100.84
N TYR A 205 35.25 51.61 100.93
CA TYR A 205 35.67 51.01 102.19
C TYR A 205 36.82 51.79 102.84
N THR A 206 37.87 52.12 102.08
CA THR A 206 39.00 52.91 102.61
C THR A 206 38.57 54.31 103.05
N PHE A 207 37.61 54.92 102.36
CA PHE A 207 37.05 56.22 102.72
C PHE A 207 36.30 56.13 104.06
N GLU A 208 35.51 55.07 104.26
CA GLU A 208 34.77 54.84 105.49
C GLU A 208 35.72 54.59 106.67
N GLU A 209 36.77 53.78 106.48
CA GLU A 209 37.85 53.60 107.47
C GLU A 209 38.53 54.91 107.84
N LEU A 210 38.96 55.69 106.83
CA LEU A 210 39.60 56.99 107.03
C LEU A 210 38.67 57.99 107.71
N SER A 211 37.37 57.96 107.41
CA SER A 211 36.36 58.82 108.04
C SER A 211 36.21 58.51 109.53
N VAL A 212 36.25 57.23 109.92
CA VAL A 212 36.25 56.81 111.33
C VAL A 212 37.52 57.29 112.04
N VAL A 213 38.69 57.12 111.41
CA VAL A 213 39.97 57.60 111.96
C VAL A 213 39.97 59.11 112.12
N LEU A 214 39.45 59.86 111.13
CA LEU A 214 39.29 61.32 111.19
C LEU A 214 38.41 61.74 112.38
N ALA A 215 37.25 61.11 112.55
CA ALA A 215 36.35 61.41 113.67
C ALA A 215 37.02 61.17 115.03
N ALA A 216 37.78 60.07 115.18
CA ALA A 216 38.53 59.77 116.40
C ALA A 216 39.63 60.82 116.67
N LEU A 217 40.36 61.24 115.64
CA LEU A 217 41.39 62.29 115.74
C LEU A 217 40.77 63.67 116.04
N GLU A 218 39.60 63.98 115.48
CA GLU A 218 38.85 65.21 115.78
C GLU A 218 38.38 65.23 117.24
N GLU A 219 37.93 64.09 117.78
CA GLU A 219 37.59 63.92 119.20
C GLU A 219 38.83 64.12 120.09
N GLU A 220 39.95 63.46 119.77
CA GLU A 220 41.21 63.61 120.51
C GLU A 220 41.72 65.07 120.47
N ALA A 221 41.62 65.74 119.32
CA ALA A 221 41.99 67.15 119.19
C ALA A 221 41.08 68.06 120.03
N ASN A 222 39.78 67.80 120.10
CA ASN A 222 38.85 68.52 120.96
C ASN A 222 39.15 68.31 122.46
N ASP A 223 39.49 67.09 122.85
CA ASP A 223 39.94 66.76 124.21
C ASP A 223 41.24 67.47 124.58
N LEU A 224 42.22 67.52 123.67
CA LEU A 224 43.45 68.29 123.86
C LEU A 224 43.16 69.79 123.95
N LYS A 225 42.27 70.32 123.11
CA LYS A 225 41.86 71.72 123.13
C LYS A 225 41.19 72.10 124.45
N THR A 226 40.29 71.25 124.96
CA THR A 226 39.65 71.47 126.27
C THR A 226 40.64 71.35 127.43
N LYS A 227 41.56 70.38 127.40
CA LYS A 227 42.67 70.28 128.37
C LYS A 227 43.57 71.52 128.34
N SER A 228 43.96 71.96 127.14
CA SER A 228 44.77 73.17 126.95
C SER A 228 44.04 74.41 127.45
N GLY A 229 42.74 74.54 127.16
CA GLY A 229 41.89 75.61 127.70
C GLY A 229 41.89 75.62 129.22
N LYS A 230 41.67 74.46 129.86
CA LYS A 230 41.74 74.31 131.33
C LYS A 230 43.11 74.67 131.89
N MET A 231 44.20 74.24 131.24
CA MET A 231 45.56 74.63 131.64
C MET A 231 45.79 76.14 131.50
N GLN A 232 45.25 76.76 130.45
CA GLN A 232 45.38 78.19 130.22
C GLN A 232 44.58 78.99 131.27
N GLU A 233 43.39 78.53 131.63
CA GLU A 233 42.58 79.04 132.74
C GLU A 233 43.31 78.90 134.08
N GLN A 234 43.95 77.75 134.34
CA GLN A 234 44.83 77.55 135.52
C GLN A 234 46.04 78.49 135.52
N LEU A 235 46.70 78.68 134.38
CA LEU A 235 47.80 79.63 134.24
C LEU A 235 47.34 81.07 134.47
N GLU A 236 46.12 81.42 134.06
CA GLU A 236 45.53 82.73 134.27
C GLU A 236 45.18 82.98 135.74
N ILE A 237 44.69 81.96 136.46
CA ILE A 237 44.55 81.98 137.93
C ILE A 237 45.91 82.17 138.60
N ILE A 238 46.95 81.41 138.20
CA ILE A 238 48.31 81.57 138.74
C ILE A 238 48.85 82.97 138.45
N ARG A 239 48.66 83.47 137.22
CA ARG A 239 49.12 84.80 136.81
C ARG A 239 48.39 85.91 137.58
N SER A 240 47.11 85.72 137.88
CA SER A 240 46.33 86.63 138.74
C SER A 240 46.84 86.60 140.17
N ASN A 241 47.11 85.41 140.73
CA ASN A 241 47.68 85.24 142.07
C ASN A 241 49.13 85.76 142.22
N MET A 242 49.90 85.83 141.13
CA MET A 242 51.24 86.45 141.11
C MET A 242 51.24 87.96 140.80
N SER A 243 50.09 88.51 140.40
CA SER A 243 49.93 89.95 140.14
C SER A 243 49.37 90.71 141.34
N ASP A 244 49.05 89.99 142.43
CA ASP A 244 48.57 90.51 143.72
C ASP A 244 49.67 90.50 144.82
N ASP A 245 50.93 90.22 144.45
CA ASP A 245 52.16 90.50 145.25
C ASP A 245 52.79 91.84 144.81
#